data_AF-A0A3D5EZB1-F1
#
_entry.id   AF-A0A3D5EZB1-F1
#
_cell.length_a   1.000
_cell.length_b   1.000
_cell.length_c   1.000
_cell.angle_alpha   90.00
_cell.angle_beta   90.00
_cell.angle_gamma   90.00
#
_symmetry.space_group_name_H-M   'P 1'
#
loop_
_entity.id
_entity.type
_entity.pdbx_description
1 polymer ?
#
loop_
_entity_poly.entity_id
_entity_poly.type
_entity_poly.pdbx_seq_one_letter_code
_entity_poly.pdbx_strand_id
1 'polypeptide(L)' 'RMAAPNAQRAVGSALAANSIAYLIPCHRVIRESGEIGNYRWGSSRKLAMIGREAALGSLIGNGVDVGGGRTG' A
#
# COMPACT_ATOMS: atom_id res chain seq x y z
N ARG A 1 -0.76 13.03 -6.15
CA ARG A 1 -1.94 13.92 -6.35
C ARG A 1 -2.22 13.97 -7.85
N MET A 2 -3.43 13.69 -8.31
CA MET A 2 -3.78 13.68 -9.74
C MET A 2 -4.42 15.02 -10.10
N ALA A 3 -4.13 15.55 -11.30
CA ALA A 3 -4.55 16.88 -11.74
C ALA A 3 -6.05 17.01 -12.10
N ALA A 4 -6.83 15.93 -11.98
CA ALA A 4 -8.25 15.91 -12.28
C ALA A 4 -9.09 15.75 -10.99
N PRO A 5 -10.01 16.70 -10.69
CA PRO A 5 -10.73 16.76 -9.41
C PRO A 5 -11.62 15.55 -9.11
N ASN A 6 -12.01 14.76 -10.12
CA ASN A 6 -12.82 13.54 -9.96
C ASN A 6 -12.03 12.24 -10.09
N ALA A 7 -10.72 12.31 -10.35
CA ALA A 7 -9.90 11.12 -10.58
C ALA A 7 -9.91 10.16 -9.37
N GLN A 8 -9.98 10.69 -8.15
CA GLN A 8 -10.01 9.90 -6.93
C GLN A 8 -11.23 8.97 -6.85
N ARG A 9 -12.42 9.45 -7.24
CA ARG A 9 -13.66 8.65 -7.24
C ARG A 9 -13.65 7.62 -8.37
N ALA A 10 -13.18 8.01 -9.55
CA ALA A 10 -13.04 7.11 -10.69
C ALA A 10 -12.06 5.96 -10.38
N VAL A 11 -10.91 6.28 -9.79
CA VAL A 11 -9.94 5.30 -9.31
C VAL A 11 -10.56 4.38 -8.26
N GLY A 12 -11.25 4.92 -7.25
CA GLY A 12 -11.93 4.12 -6.23
C GLY A 12 -12.94 3.12 -6.81
N SER A 13 -13.71 3.56 -7.81
CA SER A 13 -14.70 2.71 -8.51
C SER A 13 -14.02 1.61 -9.34
N ALA A 14 -12.95 1.95 -10.07
CA ALA A 14 -12.16 0.99 -10.84
C ALA A 14 -11.49 -0.06 -9.95
N LEU A 15 -10.99 0.34 -8.77
CA LEU A 15 -10.41 -0.57 -7.78
C LEU A 15 -11.46 -1.50 -7.17
N ALA A 16 -12.68 -1.01 -6.91
CA ALA A 16 -13.78 -1.83 -6.41
C ALA A 16 -14.24 -2.88 -7.43
N ALA A 17 -14.22 -2.53 -8.72
CA ALA A 17 -14.55 -3.44 -9.83
C ALA A 17 -13.44 -4.47 -10.15
N ASN A 18 -12.25 -4.35 -9.54
CA ASN A 18 -11.11 -5.18 -9.86
C ASN A 18 -11.23 -6.59 -9.23
N SER A 19 -11.45 -7.60 -10.07
CA SER A 19 -11.56 -9.00 -9.67
C SER A 19 -10.21 -9.67 -9.37
N ILE A 20 -9.10 -9.07 -9.84
CA ILE A 20 -7.72 -9.59 -9.77
C ILE A 20 -6.86 -8.69 -8.87
N ALA A 21 -7.40 -8.28 -7.73
CA ALA A 21 -6.76 -7.36 -6.79
C ALA A 21 -5.47 -7.88 -6.10
N TYR A 22 -4.99 -9.09 -6.44
CA TYR A 22 -3.67 -9.60 -6.06
C TYR A 22 -2.57 -9.15 -7.05
N LEU A 23 -2.89 -9.04 -8.35
CA LEU A 23 -1.94 -8.61 -9.39
C LEU A 23 -1.80 -7.09 -9.44
N ILE A 24 -2.91 -6.39 -9.21
CA ILE A 24 -2.95 -4.92 -9.19
C ILE A 24 -2.83 -4.47 -7.72
N PRO A 25 -1.81 -3.66 -7.34
CA PRO A 25 -1.48 -3.32 -5.95
C PRO A 25 -2.44 -2.28 -5.35
N CYS A 26 -3.74 -2.55 -5.43
CA CYS A 26 -4.82 -1.68 -4.99
C CYS A 26 -4.87 -1.51 -3.46
N HIS A 27 -4.22 -2.39 -2.70
CA HIS A 27 -4.00 -2.22 -1.27
C HIS A 27 -3.10 -1.02 -0.94
N ARG A 28 -2.26 -0.55 -1.87
CA ARG A 28 -1.39 0.64 -1.69
C ARG A 28 -2.15 1.98 -1.75
N VAL A 29 -3.39 1.97 -2.23
CA VAL A 29 -4.20 3.20 -2.33
C VAL A 29 -4.91 3.46 -1.00
N ILE A 30 -4.47 4.51 -0.31
CA ILE A 30 -4.98 4.97 0.98
C ILE A 30 -5.63 6.35 0.86
N ARG A 31 -6.58 6.65 1.75
CA ARG A 31 -7.22 7.97 1.80
C ARG A 31 -6.21 9.00 2.31
N GLU A 32 -6.40 10.26 1.93
CA GLU A 32 -5.54 11.35 2.41
C GLU A 32 -5.64 11.56 3.93
N SER A 33 -6.75 11.15 4.54
CA SER A 33 -6.94 11.11 6.00
C SER A 33 -6.12 10.03 6.70
N GLY A 34 -5.42 9.16 5.95
CA GLY A 34 -4.74 7.98 6.49
C GLY A 34 -5.66 6.78 6.76
N GLU A 35 -6.96 6.93 6.57
CA GLU A 35 -7.92 5.84 6.74
C GLU A 35 -7.74 4.74 5.68
N ILE A 36 -7.84 3.50 6.15
CA ILE A 36 -7.91 2.31 5.28
C ILE A 36 -9.28 2.28 4.63
N GLY A 37 -9.34 2.79 3.39
CA GLY A 37 -10.54 2.69 2.57
C GLY A 37 -10.90 1.24 2.23
N ASN A 38 -12.15 1.05 1.79
CA ASN A 38 -12.72 -0.25 1.46
C ASN A 38 -11.84 -1.08 0.54
N TYR A 39 -11.82 -2.38 0.81
CA TYR A 39 -11.11 -3.39 0.03
C TYR A 39 -12.04 -4.56 -0.21
N ARG A 40 -12.05 -5.08 -1.44
CA ARG A 40 -13.00 -6.14 -1.86
C ARG A 40 -13.00 -7.34 -0.94
N TRP A 41 -11.84 -7.69 -0.40
CA TRP A 41 -11.66 -8.84 0.49
C TRP A 41 -11.48 -8.46 1.97
N GLY A 42 -11.90 -7.25 2.34
CA GLY A 42 -11.84 -6.75 3.71
C GLY A 42 -10.57 -5.95 4.04
N SER A 43 -10.73 -4.98 4.94
CA SER A 43 -9.66 -4.08 5.38
C SER A 43 -8.49 -4.81 6.06
N SER A 44 -8.75 -5.93 6.74
CA SER A 44 -7.72 -6.77 7.38
C SER A 44 -6.71 -7.32 6.39
N ARG A 45 -7.16 -7.82 5.22
CA ARG A 45 -6.28 -8.30 4.15
C ARG A 45 -5.47 -7.16 3.53
N LYS A 46 -6.09 -5.99 3.33
CA LYS A 46 -5.41 -4.79 2.85
C LYS A 46 -4.27 -4.37 3.79
N LEU A 47 -4.54 -4.35 5.10
CA LEU A 47 -3.54 -4.06 6.13
C LEU A 47 -2.40 -5.10 6.14
N ALA A 48 -2.73 -6.39 6.06
CA ALA A 48 -1.72 -7.45 6.03
C ALA A 48 -0.76 -7.32 4.83
N MET A 49 -1.28 -6.97 3.64
CA MET A 49 -0.44 -6.75 2.46
C MET A 49 0.47 -5.52 2.61
N ILE A 50 -0.06 -4.40 3.13
CA ILE A 50 0.74 -3.19 3.41
C ILE A 50 1.85 -3.52 4.42
N GLY A 51 1.51 -4.19 5.52
CA GLY A 51 2.49 -4.59 6.54
C GLY A 51 3.58 -5.52 5.99
N ARG A 52 3.20 -6.48 5.15
CA ARG A 52 4.16 -7.36 4.46
C ARG A 52 5.11 -6.58 3.55
N GLU A 53 4.60 -5.62 2.79
CA GLU A 53 5.44 -4.77 1.92
C GLU A 53 6.37 -3.86 2.72
N ALA A 54 5.92 -3.31 3.84
CA ALA A 54 6.75 -2.53 4.74
C ALA A 54 7.87 -3.37 5.37
N ALA A 55 7.55 -4.59 5.82
CA ALA A 55 8.54 -5.53 6.34
C ALA A 55 9.53 -5.98 5.25
N LEU A 56 9.04 -6.28 4.04
CA LEU A 56 9.91 -6.65 2.92
C LEU A 56 10.79 -5.47 2.48
N GLY A 57 10.25 -4.25 2.44
CA GLY A 57 11.00 -3.04 2.15
C GLY A 57 12.05 -2.74 3.21
N SER A 58 11.75 -3.02 4.48
CA SER A 58 12.74 -2.98 5.57
C SER A 58 13.82 -4.04 5.36
N LEU A 59 13.48 -5.28 5.03
CA LEU A 59 14.47 -6.34 4.81
C LEU A 59 15.37 -6.08 3.57
N ILE A 60 14.80 -5.53 2.50
CA ILE A 60 15.54 -5.19 1.28
C ILE A 60 16.35 -3.90 1.47
N GLY A 61 15.81 -2.91 2.19
CA GLY A 61 16.50 -1.66 2.53
C GLY A 61 17.61 -1.82 3.58
N ASN A 62 17.47 -2.78 4.50
CA ASN A 62 18.47 -3.14 5.50
C ASN A 62 19.52 -4.14 4.97
N GLY A 63 19.40 -4.59 3.71
CA GLY A 63 20.37 -5.49 3.08
C GLY A 63 21.68 -4.84 2.62
N VAL A 64 21.87 -3.54 2.84
CA VAL A 64 23.09 -2.80 2.43
C VAL A 64 23.85 -2.18 3.62
N ASP A 65 23.35 -2.28 4.86
CA ASP A 65 24.05 -1.72 6.05
C ASP A 65 24.12 -2.67 7.26
N VAL A 66 24.19 -4.00 7.05
CA VAL A 66 24.69 -4.91 8.11
C VAL A 66 26.22 -4.93 8.10
N GLY A 67 26.83 -3.75 8.04
CA GLY A 67 28.26 -3.53 8.29
C GLY A 67 28.37 -2.77 9.60
N GLY A 68 28.74 -3.47 10.68
CA GLY A 68 28.70 -2.92 12.04
C GLY A 68 29.45 -1.60 12.20
N GLY A 69 28.89 -0.68 13.00
CA GLY A 69 29.59 0.56 13.32
C GLY A 69 28.83 1.55 14.19
N ARG A 70 28.95 1.35 15.51
CA ARG A 70 28.95 2.37 16.59
C ARG A 70 27.69 3.21 16.84
N THR A 71 27.14 2.95 18.02
CA THR A 71 26.63 3.97 18.95
C THR A 71 27.56 5.19 19.00
N GLY A 72 27.00 6.38 18.81
CA GLY A 72 27.54 7.66 19.23
C GLY A 72 26.50 8.36 20.09
#